data_AF-A0A1I1H0F3-F1
#
_entry.id   AF-A0A1I1H0F3-F1
#
_cell.length_a   1.000
_cell.length_b   1.000
_cell.length_c   1.000
_cell.angle_alpha   90.00
_cell.angle_beta   90.00
_cell.angle_gamma   90.00
#
_symmetry.space_group_name_H-M   'P 1'
#
loop_
_entity.id
_entity.type
_entity.pdbx_description
1 polymer ?
#
loop_
_entity_poly.entity_id
_entity_poly.type
_entity_poly.pdbx_seq_one_letter_code
_entity_poly.pdbx_strand_id
1 'polypeptide(L)'
;MKRKSILTLTLVSMLSTVVLIGGCNSAKTTDKNAKTNIEQSAEKVKDDVANVGNNIKYTAIDLKNDIVNAGYKLKDSAEGKKEYFKGTETDYMLGNDRVRIYEYDSADKLQADINTISANGMSINGADVGYTNKPYYYRKGNSLIVYEGKDKKYIDQFNTTLGNTIIP
;
A
#
# COMPACT_ATOMS: atom_id res chain seq x y z
N MET A 1 25.48 24.33 35.64
CA MET A 1 26.51 24.25 34.58
C MET A 1 25.84 23.95 33.25
N LYS A 2 26.00 24.82 32.25
CA LYS A 2 25.44 24.65 30.89
C LYS A 2 26.34 23.70 30.09
N ARG A 3 25.77 22.68 29.46
CA ARG A 3 26.42 21.96 28.34
C ARG A 3 25.42 21.79 27.21
N LYS A 4 25.93 22.04 26.02
CA LYS A 4 25.26 22.56 24.82
C LYS A 4 24.94 21.43 23.85
N SER A 5 23.84 21.57 23.11
CA SER A 5 23.48 20.77 21.93
C SER A 5 24.61 20.72 20.90
N ILE A 6 24.76 19.58 20.24
CA ILE A 6 25.43 19.47 18.94
C ILE A 6 24.47 18.73 18.01
N LEU A 7 23.84 19.49 17.12
CA LEU A 7 23.14 19.04 15.93
C LEU A 7 24.21 18.63 14.91
N THR A 8 24.24 17.37 14.48
CA THR A 8 25.00 16.95 13.30
C THR A 8 24.04 16.68 12.15
N LEU A 9 23.91 17.69 11.30
CA LEU A 9 23.19 17.66 10.03
C LEU A 9 24.15 17.14 8.94
N THR A 10 24.06 15.86 8.59
CA THR A 10 24.84 15.31 7.46
C THR A 10 24.01 15.42 6.18
N LEU A 11 24.35 16.43 5.38
CA LEU A 11 23.90 16.60 4.01
C LEU A 11 24.71 15.65 3.12
N VAL A 12 24.11 14.57 2.62
CA VAL A 12 24.74 13.69 1.62
C VAL A 12 24.16 14.04 0.27
N SER A 13 24.86 14.90 -0.46
CA SER A 13 24.68 15.09 -1.91
C SER A 13 25.72 14.24 -2.63
N MET A 14 25.31 13.14 -3.25
CA MET A 14 26.12 12.50 -4.30
C MET A 14 25.30 12.41 -5.58
N LEU A 15 25.49 13.45 -6.38
CA LEU A 15 25.23 13.51 -7.81
C LEU A 15 26.12 12.47 -8.50
N SER A 16 25.52 11.44 -9.08
CA SER A 16 26.22 10.51 -9.98
C SER A 16 25.65 10.64 -11.38
N THR A 17 26.23 11.55 -12.15
CA THR A 17 26.18 11.55 -13.62
C THR A 17 26.94 10.33 -14.12
N VAL A 18 26.24 9.35 -14.68
CA VAL A 18 26.88 8.29 -15.48
C VAL A 18 27.06 8.81 -16.90
N VAL A 19 28.32 8.93 -17.29
CA VAL A 19 28.79 9.30 -18.62
C VAL A 19 28.47 8.19 -19.60
N LEU A 20 27.80 8.54 -20.69
CA LEU A 20 27.66 7.70 -21.88
C LEU A 20 29.04 7.61 -22.57
N ILE A 21 29.68 6.46 -22.49
CA ILE A 21 30.82 6.13 -23.35
C ILE A 21 30.27 5.29 -24.50
N GLY A 22 30.13 5.93 -25.66
CA GLY A 22 30.01 5.23 -26.94
C GLY A 22 31.40 4.98 -27.53
N GLY A 23 31.64 3.75 -28.00
CA GLY A 23 32.68 3.49 -28.99
C GLY A 23 33.38 2.13 -28.89
N CYS A 24 32.89 1.13 -29.64
CA CYS A 24 33.76 0.34 -30.51
C CYS A 24 33.01 -0.39 -31.62
N ASN A 25 33.58 -0.27 -32.82
CA ASN A 25 33.53 -1.09 -34.02
C ASN A 25 32.25 -1.28 -34.85
N SER A 26 32.39 -0.83 -36.09
CA SER A 26 31.77 -1.41 -37.28
C SER A 26 32.14 -2.89 -37.43
N ALA A 27 31.17 -3.76 -37.18
CA ALA A 27 31.07 -5.05 -37.83
C ALA A 27 29.60 -5.25 -38.21
N LYS A 28 29.35 -5.45 -39.50
CA LYS A 28 28.03 -5.77 -40.05
C LYS A 28 27.54 -7.09 -39.45
N THR A 29 26.51 -7.00 -38.61
CA THR A 29 25.53 -8.08 -38.47
C THR A 29 24.22 -7.48 -37.98
N THR A 30 23.19 -7.70 -38.79
CA THR A 30 21.80 -7.36 -38.55
C THR A 30 21.30 -8.03 -37.27
N ASP A 31 20.90 -7.28 -36.24
CA ASP A 31 19.98 -7.82 -35.23
C ASP A 31 19.19 -6.73 -34.49
N LYS A 32 17.86 -6.76 -34.67
CA LYS A 32 16.87 -5.80 -34.16
C LYS A 32 16.34 -6.20 -32.77
N ASN A 33 17.17 -6.69 -31.85
CA ASN A 33 16.67 -7.32 -30.60
C ASN A 33 17.34 -6.86 -29.28
N ALA A 34 18.17 -5.82 -29.28
CA ALA A 34 18.87 -5.40 -28.05
C ALA A 34 18.12 -4.35 -27.19
N LYS A 35 17.10 -3.67 -27.72
CA LYS A 35 16.37 -2.62 -27.00
C LYS A 35 15.28 -3.17 -26.05
N THR A 36 14.83 -4.40 -26.27
CA THR A 36 13.75 -5.06 -25.53
C THR A 36 14.18 -5.65 -24.19
N ASN A 37 15.47 -5.97 -23.99
CA ASN A 37 15.93 -6.70 -22.81
C ASN A 37 16.17 -5.81 -21.57
N ILE A 38 16.47 -4.52 -21.75
CA ILE A 38 16.75 -3.60 -20.63
C ILE A 38 15.45 -3.10 -19.98
N GLU A 39 14.41 -2.83 -20.77
CA GLU A 39 13.08 -2.47 -20.25
C GLU A 39 12.44 -3.65 -19.50
N GLN A 40 12.52 -4.86 -20.06
CA GLN A 40 12.03 -6.09 -19.40
C GLN A 40 12.74 -6.41 -18.09
N SER A 41 14.03 -6.10 -17.97
CA SER A 41 14.82 -6.36 -16.76
C SER A 41 14.52 -5.33 -15.66
N ALA A 42 14.31 -4.06 -16.01
CA ALA A 42 13.91 -3.03 -15.05
C ALA A 42 12.46 -3.19 -14.59
N GLU A 43 11.56 -3.64 -15.47
CA GLU A 43 10.20 -4.04 -15.12
C GLU A 43 10.20 -5.27 -14.22
N LYS A 44 10.96 -6.33 -14.54
CA LYS A 44 11.11 -7.51 -13.67
C LYS A 44 11.66 -7.18 -12.29
N VAL A 45 12.66 -6.30 -12.19
CA VAL A 45 13.23 -5.91 -10.89
C VAL A 45 12.24 -5.05 -10.08
N LYS A 46 11.44 -4.19 -10.73
CA LYS A 46 10.35 -3.48 -10.06
C LYS A 46 9.24 -4.44 -9.61
N ASP A 47 8.87 -5.39 -10.45
CA ASP A 47 7.88 -6.43 -10.12
C ASP A 47 8.38 -7.31 -8.98
N ASP A 48 9.65 -7.72 -8.99
CA ASP A 48 10.24 -8.55 -7.94
C ASP A 48 10.35 -7.78 -6.61
N VAL A 49 10.72 -6.49 -6.63
CA VAL A 49 10.77 -5.66 -5.40
C VAL A 49 9.36 -5.31 -4.89
N ALA A 50 8.40 -5.05 -5.78
CA ALA A 50 7.00 -4.87 -5.41
C ALA A 50 6.38 -6.17 -4.86
N ASN A 51 6.73 -7.33 -5.46
CA ASN A 51 6.29 -8.65 -5.01
C ASN A 51 6.88 -9.04 -3.66
N VAL A 52 8.13 -8.68 -3.36
CA VAL A 52 8.73 -8.92 -2.04
C VAL A 52 7.98 -8.17 -0.94
N GLY A 53 7.52 -6.93 -1.19
CA GLY A 53 6.68 -6.19 -0.24
C GLY A 53 5.24 -6.71 -0.14
N ASN A 54 4.68 -7.21 -1.25
CA ASN A 54 3.30 -7.69 -1.33
C ASN A 54 3.08 -9.11 -0.79
N ASN A 55 4.14 -9.89 -0.62
CA ASN A 55 4.10 -11.23 -0.02
C ASN A 55 4.25 -11.23 1.51
N ILE A 56 4.44 -10.05 2.11
CA ILE A 56 4.51 -9.93 3.57
C ILE A 56 3.08 -10.03 4.11
N LYS A 57 2.85 -11.04 4.94
CA LYS A 57 1.56 -11.22 5.61
C LYS A 57 1.33 -10.07 6.60
N TYR A 58 0.20 -9.38 6.46
CA TYR A 58 -0.24 -8.36 7.40
C TYR A 58 -1.65 -8.69 7.85
N THR A 59 -1.83 -9.01 9.13
CA THR A 59 -3.05 -9.63 9.63
C THR A 59 -3.98 -8.68 10.34
N ALA A 60 -5.19 -9.16 10.64
CA ALA A 60 -6.11 -8.44 11.52
C ALA A 60 -5.51 -8.17 12.92
N ILE A 61 -4.63 -9.05 13.40
CA ILE A 61 -3.91 -8.88 14.67
C ILE A 61 -2.86 -7.77 14.54
N ASP A 62 -2.12 -7.73 13.43
CA ASP A 62 -1.11 -6.69 13.18
C ASP A 62 -1.77 -5.30 13.11
N LEU A 63 -2.89 -5.19 12.39
CA LEU A 63 -3.68 -3.95 12.36
C LEU A 63 -4.11 -3.52 13.76
N LYS A 64 -4.64 -4.44 14.57
CA LYS A 64 -5.07 -4.13 15.94
C LYS A 64 -3.91 -3.66 16.80
N ASN A 65 -2.77 -4.35 16.73
CA ASN A 65 -1.57 -3.99 17.48
C ASN A 65 -1.04 -2.62 17.09
N ASP A 66 -0.91 -2.32 15.79
CA ASP A 66 -0.40 -1.03 15.32
C ASP A 66 -1.29 0.13 15.77
N ILE A 67 -2.61 -0.02 15.69
CA ILE A 67 -3.56 1.02 16.10
C ILE A 67 -3.58 1.19 17.64
N VAL A 68 -3.46 0.08 18.40
CA VAL A 68 -3.35 0.14 19.87
C VAL A 68 -2.04 0.77 20.32
N ASN A 69 -0.92 0.43 19.67
CA ASN A 69 0.39 1.00 19.94
C ASN A 69 0.45 2.50 19.62
N ALA A 70 -0.36 2.95 18.65
CA ALA A 70 -0.56 4.37 18.36
C ALA A 70 -1.46 5.10 19.38
N GLY A 71 -1.95 4.41 20.42
CA GLY A 71 -2.75 4.99 21.49
C GLY A 71 -4.26 5.00 21.24
N TYR A 72 -4.73 4.32 20.20
CA TYR A 72 -6.16 4.24 19.88
C TYR A 72 -6.79 2.92 20.36
N LYS A 73 -8.10 2.92 20.56
CA LYS A 73 -8.85 1.73 20.95
C LYS A 73 -9.59 1.15 19.76
N LEU A 74 -9.16 -0.03 19.32
CA LEU A 74 -9.82 -0.80 18.27
C LEU A 74 -10.62 -1.94 18.92
N LYS A 75 -11.94 -1.95 18.73
CA LYS A 75 -12.86 -2.95 19.31
C LYS A 75 -13.35 -3.89 18.22
N ASP A 76 -13.60 -5.15 18.55
CA ASP A 76 -14.19 -6.09 17.61
C ASP A 76 -15.63 -5.64 17.28
N SER A 77 -16.00 -5.71 16.00
CA SER A 77 -17.37 -5.42 15.56
C SER A 77 -18.28 -6.60 15.90
N ALA A 78 -19.45 -6.32 16.48
CA ALA A 78 -20.48 -7.33 16.72
C ALA A 78 -21.44 -7.50 15.51
N GLU A 79 -21.25 -6.71 14.46
CA GLU A 79 -22.10 -6.76 13.28
C GLU A 79 -21.68 -7.85 12.29
N GLY A 80 -22.63 -8.25 11.44
CA GLY A 80 -22.36 -9.23 10.39
C GLY A 80 -21.36 -8.74 9.35
N LYS A 81 -20.64 -9.70 8.76
CA LYS A 81 -19.69 -9.47 7.67
C LYS A 81 -20.41 -8.97 6.43
N LYS A 82 -19.75 -8.09 5.68
CA LYS A 82 -20.26 -7.54 4.41
C LYS A 82 -19.83 -8.36 3.21
N GLU A 83 -18.65 -8.96 3.28
CA GLU A 83 -18.08 -9.82 2.23
C GLU A 83 -18.00 -9.10 0.87
N TYR A 84 -17.72 -7.79 0.90
CA TYR A 84 -17.57 -6.99 -0.33
C TYR A 84 -16.41 -7.48 -1.21
N PHE A 85 -15.44 -8.12 -0.59
CA PHE A 85 -14.25 -8.65 -1.23
C PHE A 85 -14.03 -10.11 -0.83
N LYS A 86 -13.20 -10.82 -1.59
CA LYS A 86 -12.95 -12.26 -1.45
C LYS A 86 -11.95 -12.60 -0.34
N GLY A 87 -11.25 -11.60 0.22
CA GLY A 87 -10.34 -11.78 1.34
C GLY A 87 -11.08 -12.18 2.62
N THR A 88 -10.36 -12.76 3.58
CA THR A 88 -10.94 -13.09 4.89
C THR A 88 -11.23 -11.80 5.64
N GLU A 89 -12.52 -11.49 5.81
CA GLU A 89 -12.97 -10.25 6.45
C GLU A 89 -12.93 -10.36 7.99
N THR A 90 -12.32 -9.34 8.62
CA THR A 90 -12.43 -9.03 10.04
C THR A 90 -12.82 -7.57 10.22
N ASP A 91 -13.86 -7.33 11.03
CA ASP A 91 -14.42 -6.00 11.25
C ASP A 91 -14.12 -5.49 12.66
N TYR A 92 -13.77 -4.21 12.73
CA TYR A 92 -13.50 -3.48 13.95
C TYR A 92 -14.23 -2.14 14.02
N MET A 93 -14.39 -1.63 15.23
CA MET A 93 -14.87 -0.29 15.53
C MET A 93 -13.73 0.57 16.08
N LEU A 94 -13.51 1.73 15.45
CA LEU A 94 -12.59 2.76 15.88
C LEU A 94 -13.39 4.01 16.29
N GLY A 95 -13.70 4.12 17.58
CA GLY A 95 -14.77 5.01 18.03
C GLY A 95 -16.13 4.52 17.51
N ASN A 96 -16.79 5.33 16.68
CA ASN A 96 -18.07 5.00 16.05
C ASN A 96 -17.95 4.62 14.57
N ASP A 97 -16.72 4.65 14.03
CA ASP A 97 -16.47 4.36 12.61
C ASP A 97 -16.05 2.91 12.44
N ARG A 98 -16.35 2.33 11.26
CA ARG A 98 -15.93 0.96 10.95
C ARG A 98 -14.57 0.93 10.28
N VAL A 99 -13.78 -0.08 10.66
CA VAL A 99 -12.54 -0.47 9.99
C VAL A 99 -12.68 -1.94 9.62
N ARG A 100 -12.54 -2.27 8.35
CA ARG A 100 -12.55 -3.65 7.85
C ARG A 100 -11.18 -4.01 7.32
N ILE A 101 -10.72 -5.21 7.60
CA ILE A 101 -9.52 -5.78 6.98
C ILE A 101 -9.88 -7.06 6.25
N TYR A 102 -9.39 -7.19 5.04
CA TYR A 102 -9.50 -8.35 4.18
C TYR A 102 -8.12 -8.95 3.98
N GLU A 103 -7.90 -10.14 4.52
CA GLU A 103 -6.62 -10.85 4.42
C GLU A 103 -6.63 -11.81 3.21
N TYR A 104 -5.60 -11.75 2.37
CA TYR A 104 -5.51 -12.55 1.15
C TYR A 104 -4.37 -13.55 1.17
N ASP A 105 -4.54 -14.69 0.53
CA ASP A 105 -3.45 -15.67 0.40
C ASP A 105 -2.32 -15.20 -0.52
N SER A 106 -2.57 -14.19 -1.37
CA SER A 106 -1.62 -13.73 -2.38
C SER A 106 -1.88 -12.29 -2.81
N ALA A 107 -0.82 -11.63 -3.26
CA ALA A 107 -0.86 -10.30 -3.85
C ALA A 107 -1.81 -10.18 -5.05
N ASP A 108 -1.88 -11.21 -5.89
CA ASP A 108 -2.69 -11.20 -7.12
C ASP A 108 -4.19 -11.18 -6.81
N LYS A 109 -4.64 -12.00 -5.85
CA LYS A 109 -6.05 -12.00 -5.41
C LYS A 109 -6.45 -10.64 -4.82
N LEU A 110 -5.57 -10.05 -4.00
CA LEU A 110 -5.76 -8.71 -3.47
C LEU A 110 -5.87 -7.68 -4.60
N GLN A 111 -4.96 -7.73 -5.58
CA GLN A 111 -4.96 -6.78 -6.69
C GLN A 111 -6.21 -6.93 -7.55
N ALA A 112 -6.67 -8.16 -7.79
CA ALA A 112 -7.90 -8.42 -8.53
C ALA A 112 -9.11 -7.74 -7.87
N ASP A 113 -9.24 -7.84 -6.54
CA ASP A 113 -10.32 -7.20 -5.80
C ASP A 113 -10.18 -5.67 -5.77
N ILE A 114 -8.97 -5.13 -5.58
CA ILE A 114 -8.72 -3.67 -5.65
C ILE A 114 -9.18 -3.10 -7.00
N ASN A 115 -8.91 -3.82 -8.10
CA ASN A 115 -9.29 -3.37 -9.44
C ASN A 115 -10.81 -3.31 -9.67
N THR A 116 -11.62 -3.89 -8.76
CA THR A 116 -13.09 -3.80 -8.83
C THR A 116 -13.64 -2.54 -8.16
N ILE A 117 -12.82 -1.82 -7.39
CA ILE A 117 -13.23 -0.62 -6.67
C ILE A 117 -13.30 0.56 -7.65
N SER A 118 -14.40 1.30 -7.63
CA SER A 118 -14.54 2.50 -8.43
C SER A 118 -13.53 3.57 -8.02
N ALA A 119 -13.22 4.49 -8.93
CA ALA A 119 -12.26 5.58 -8.67
C ALA A 119 -12.66 6.48 -7.48
N ASN A 120 -13.95 6.55 -7.14
CA ASN A 120 -14.46 7.29 -5.98
C ASN A 120 -14.66 6.41 -4.74
N GLY A 121 -14.36 5.12 -4.80
CA GLY A 121 -14.44 4.21 -3.67
C GLY A 121 -15.86 3.81 -3.23
N MET A 122 -16.90 4.29 -3.91
CA MET A 122 -18.30 4.11 -3.49
C MET A 122 -18.96 2.86 -4.08
N SER A 123 -18.34 2.24 -5.08
CA SER A 123 -18.87 1.06 -5.75
C SER A 123 -17.81 0.00 -5.89
N ILE A 124 -18.24 -1.26 -5.80
CA ILE A 124 -17.38 -2.44 -5.91
C ILE A 124 -18.00 -3.34 -6.97
N ASN A 125 -17.21 -3.71 -7.97
CA ASN A 125 -17.67 -4.47 -9.14
C ASN A 125 -18.88 -3.82 -9.85
N GLY A 126 -18.89 -2.49 -9.92
CA GLY A 126 -19.95 -1.69 -10.54
C GLY A 126 -21.25 -1.57 -9.73
N ALA A 127 -21.34 -2.18 -8.55
CA ALA A 127 -22.49 -2.05 -7.65
C ALA A 127 -22.21 -1.07 -6.52
N ASP A 128 -23.19 -0.22 -6.18
CA ASP A 128 -23.14 0.62 -4.98
C ASP A 128 -23.24 -0.26 -3.73
N VAL A 129 -22.31 -0.07 -2.80
CA VAL A 129 -22.21 -0.87 -1.56
C VAL A 129 -22.79 -0.16 -0.33
N GLY A 130 -23.40 1.02 -0.51
CA GLY A 130 -24.23 1.70 0.48
C GLY A 130 -23.44 2.40 1.59
N TYR A 131 -22.20 2.81 1.33
CA TYR A 131 -21.42 3.53 2.33
C TYR A 131 -22.06 4.89 2.66
N THR A 132 -22.19 5.19 3.96
CA THR A 132 -22.71 6.48 4.42
C THR A 132 -21.72 7.62 4.15
N ASN A 133 -20.43 7.35 4.29
CA ASN A 133 -19.35 8.28 3.98
C ASN A 133 -18.40 7.62 2.99
N LYS A 134 -17.74 8.42 2.16
CA LYS A 134 -16.69 7.90 1.28
C LYS A 134 -15.60 7.21 2.12
N PRO A 135 -15.34 5.92 1.90
CA PRO A 135 -14.33 5.19 2.64
C PRO A 135 -12.91 5.52 2.15
N TYR A 136 -11.93 5.23 3.00
CA TYR A 136 -10.51 5.27 2.66
C TYR A 136 -9.97 3.84 2.56
N TYR A 137 -9.31 3.54 1.44
CA TYR A 137 -8.76 2.23 1.17
C TYR A 137 -7.25 2.24 1.33
N TYR A 138 -6.70 1.30 2.08
CA TYR A 138 -5.27 1.16 2.30
C TYR A 138 -4.82 -0.24 1.92
N ARG A 139 -3.59 -0.35 1.45
CA ARG A 139 -2.92 -1.62 1.23
C ARG A 139 -1.72 -1.72 2.16
N LYS A 140 -1.62 -2.83 2.87
CA LYS A 140 -0.40 -3.20 3.60
C LYS A 140 -0.19 -4.70 3.50
N GLY A 141 0.99 -5.08 2.98
CA GLY A 141 1.28 -6.49 2.69
C GLY A 141 0.25 -7.10 1.74
N ASN A 142 -0.28 -8.25 2.13
CA ASN A 142 -1.34 -8.99 1.44
C ASN A 142 -2.76 -8.64 1.95
N SER A 143 -2.96 -7.45 2.54
CA SER A 143 -4.26 -7.05 3.09
C SER A 143 -4.79 -5.74 2.54
N LEU A 144 -6.11 -5.70 2.35
CA LEU A 144 -6.88 -4.50 2.06
C LEU A 144 -7.55 -4.02 3.36
N ILE A 145 -7.37 -2.75 3.70
CA ILE A 145 -8.00 -2.13 4.87
C ILE A 145 -8.96 -1.04 4.37
N VAL A 146 -10.19 -1.05 4.87
CA VAL A 146 -11.25 -0.10 4.53
C VAL A 146 -11.65 0.65 5.79
N TYR A 147 -11.47 1.97 5.81
CA TYR A 147 -11.94 2.83 6.89
C TYR A 147 -13.17 3.63 6.43
N GLU A 148 -14.31 3.35 7.03
CA GLU A 148 -15.61 3.97 6.76
C GLU A 148 -15.91 5.08 7.76
N GLY A 149 -15.02 6.06 7.81
CA GLY A 149 -15.18 7.23 8.66
C GLY A 149 -14.58 8.47 8.04
N LYS A 150 -14.72 9.57 8.76
CA LYS A 150 -14.31 10.92 8.29
C LYS A 150 -13.41 11.65 9.28
N ASP A 151 -13.09 11.03 10.41
CA ASP A 151 -12.27 11.68 11.42
C ASP A 151 -10.82 11.77 10.93
N LYS A 152 -10.38 13.01 10.68
CA LYS A 152 -9.03 13.30 10.15
C LYS A 152 -7.93 12.67 11.00
N LYS A 153 -8.12 12.58 12.33
CA LYS A 153 -7.09 12.00 13.21
C LYS A 153 -6.85 10.51 12.90
N TYR A 154 -7.89 9.77 12.51
CA TYR A 154 -7.77 8.36 12.16
C TYR A 154 -7.19 8.20 10.76
N ILE A 155 -7.60 9.07 9.82
CA ILE A 155 -7.01 9.11 8.47
C ILE A 155 -5.51 9.37 8.54
N ASP A 156 -5.09 10.37 9.32
CA ASP A 156 -3.67 10.70 9.51
C ASP A 156 -2.90 9.54 10.17
N GLN A 157 -3.52 8.86 11.14
CA GLN A 157 -2.91 7.68 11.77
C GLN A 157 -2.78 6.51 10.78
N PHE A 158 -3.80 6.23 9.98
CA PHE A 158 -3.72 5.19 8.95
C PHE A 158 -2.67 5.53 7.90
N ASN A 159 -2.57 6.79 7.46
CA ASN A 159 -1.51 7.22 6.55
C ASN A 159 -0.11 7.00 7.14
N THR A 160 0.05 7.23 8.45
CA THR A 160 1.32 7.01 9.16
C THR A 160 1.67 5.52 9.28
N THR A 161 0.68 4.68 9.63
CA THR A 161 0.89 3.26 9.91
C THR A 161 0.91 2.41 8.64
N LEU A 162 -0.04 2.64 7.73
CA LEU A 162 -0.31 1.81 6.56
C LEU A 162 0.28 2.39 5.27
N GLY A 163 0.67 3.66 5.28
CA GLY A 163 1.01 4.42 4.07
C GLY A 163 -0.22 5.12 3.49
N ASN A 164 -0.03 5.85 2.38
CA ASN A 164 -1.11 6.63 1.77
C ASN A 164 -2.25 5.74 1.28
N THR A 165 -3.47 6.29 1.33
CA THR A 165 -4.65 5.68 0.72
C THR A 165 -4.41 5.39 -0.77
N ILE A 166 -4.86 4.21 -1.22
CA ILE A 166 -4.85 3.83 -2.64
C ILE A 166 -6.05 4.42 -3.39
N ILE A 167 -7.11 4.80 -2.67
CA ILE A 167 -8.33 5.43 -3.21
C ILE A 167 -8.80 6.50 -2.20
N PRO A 168 -8.52 7.79 -2.45
CA PRO A 168 -8.80 8.89 -1.52
C PRO A 168 -10.23 9.43 -1.54
#